data_AF-A0A6J5JT45-F1
#
_entry.id   AF-A0A6J5JT45-F1
#
_cell.length_a   1.000
_cell.length_b   1.000
_cell.length_c   1.000
_cell.angle_alpha   90.00
_cell.angle_beta   90.00
_cell.angle_gamma   90.00
#
_symmetry.space_group_name_H-M   'P 1'
#
loop_
_entity.id
_entity.type
_entity.pdbx_description
1 polymer ?
#
loop_
_entity_poly.entity_id
_entity_poly.type
_entity_poly.pdbx_seq_one_letter_code
_entity_poly.pdbx_strand_id
1 'polypeptide(L)'
;MVEERAKSVSQPLSQALTPTRVPKVMAAFIGNRSLLLAQGTKIDCSGDTAFDSTQAGISTCTVARNVYSDDGHVVLIERGSQINCEYRANLSPGQRRVFILSARIATPHGVTVQIDSPVADALGRMGMDGSIDNHWGARVGAAMMLGLSQDAIGYLATRGGNGNGTIVYQNTQAQGNDMATRVLDQTINIAPTLRQHQGTEFTIVLARDLDFSSVYALEPEGVR
;
A
#
# COMPACT_ATOMS: atom_id res chain seq x y z
N MET A 1 -5.12 61.13 -22.83
CA MET A 1 -4.49 59.85 -22.40
C MET A 1 -4.93 59.61 -20.97
N VAL A 2 -5.15 58.34 -20.62
CA VAL A 2 -5.64 57.81 -19.33
C VAL A 2 -7.16 57.64 -19.24
N GLU A 3 -7.65 56.60 -19.90
CA GLU A 3 -8.82 55.84 -19.47
C GLU A 3 -8.28 54.57 -18.79
N GLU A 4 -8.32 54.53 -17.45
CA GLU A 4 -8.07 53.30 -16.71
C GLU A 4 -8.92 53.24 -15.43
N ARG A 5 -9.59 52.09 -15.27
CA ARG A 5 -10.08 51.46 -14.03
C ARG A 5 -11.52 51.72 -13.56
N ALA A 6 -12.39 50.85 -14.04
CA ALA A 6 -13.35 50.13 -13.18
C ALA A 6 -13.30 48.63 -13.51
N LYS A 7 -12.30 47.94 -12.95
CA LYS A 7 -12.05 46.50 -13.16
C LYS A 7 -13.02 45.69 -12.28
N SER A 8 -14.04 45.11 -12.92
CA SER A 8 -14.82 43.92 -12.54
C SER A 8 -14.85 43.48 -11.06
N VAL A 9 -15.85 43.94 -10.31
CA VAL A 9 -16.19 43.42 -8.96
C VAL A 9 -17.20 42.24 -9.03
N SER A 10 -17.65 41.84 -10.23
CA SER A 10 -18.66 40.79 -10.42
C SER A 10 -18.13 39.36 -10.52
N GLN A 11 -16.82 39.15 -10.62
CA GLN A 11 -16.24 37.83 -10.94
C GLN A 11 -16.35 36.74 -9.83
N PRO A 12 -16.22 37.02 -8.51
CA PRO A 12 -16.21 35.94 -7.52
C PRO A 12 -17.61 35.36 -7.26
N LEU A 13 -18.67 36.19 -7.30
CA LEU A 13 -20.04 35.71 -7.11
C LEU A 13 -20.56 34.97 -8.34
N SER A 14 -20.22 35.42 -9.56
CA SER A 14 -20.64 34.73 -10.79
C SER A 14 -20.08 33.31 -10.91
N GLN A 15 -18.87 33.07 -10.40
CA GLN A 15 -18.27 31.72 -10.33
C GLN A 15 -18.86 30.88 -9.19
N ALA A 16 -19.30 31.51 -8.08
CA ALA A 16 -20.00 30.81 -7.01
C ALA A 16 -21.44 30.42 -7.38
N LEU A 17 -22.03 31.07 -8.39
CA LEU A 17 -23.39 30.81 -8.89
C LEU A 17 -23.45 29.79 -10.04
N THR A 18 -22.31 29.28 -10.52
CA THR A 18 -22.31 28.17 -11.50
C THR A 18 -22.34 26.84 -10.75
N PRO A 19 -23.51 26.17 -10.64
CA PRO A 19 -23.57 24.87 -9.99
C PRO A 19 -22.73 23.87 -10.79
N THR A 20 -22.07 22.95 -10.08
CA THR A 20 -21.38 21.82 -10.70
C THR A 20 -22.36 21.06 -11.59
N ARG A 21 -22.16 21.10 -12.91
CA ARG A 21 -22.98 20.32 -13.84
C ARG A 21 -22.64 18.85 -13.71
N VAL A 22 -23.52 18.10 -13.05
CA VAL A 22 -23.44 16.65 -12.98
C VAL A 22 -24.20 16.09 -14.20
N PRO A 23 -23.53 15.39 -15.13
CA PRO A 23 -24.20 14.82 -16.30
C PRO A 23 -25.25 13.78 -15.86
N LYS A 24 -26.37 13.71 -16.59
CA LYS A 24 -27.39 12.69 -16.37
C LYS A 24 -26.85 11.33 -16.79
N VAL A 25 -26.76 10.38 -15.88
CA VAL A 25 -26.36 8.98 -16.14
C VAL A 25 -27.62 8.13 -16.31
N MET A 26 -27.65 7.23 -17.29
CA MET A 26 -28.75 6.26 -17.48
C MET A 26 -28.47 5.00 -16.66
N ALA A 27 -29.51 4.46 -16.03
CA ALA A 27 -29.45 3.14 -15.40
C ALA A 27 -29.49 2.04 -16.47
N ALA A 28 -28.83 0.91 -16.20
CA ALA A 28 -28.86 -0.29 -17.03
C ALA A 28 -28.97 -1.55 -16.15
N PHE A 29 -29.46 -2.64 -16.72
CA PHE A 29 -29.41 -3.95 -16.07
C PHE A 29 -28.03 -4.58 -16.22
N ILE A 30 -27.53 -5.21 -15.15
CA ILE A 30 -26.20 -5.82 -15.09
C ILE A 30 -26.11 -7.19 -15.80
N GLY A 31 -27.25 -7.76 -16.21
CA GLY A 31 -27.32 -9.07 -16.86
C GLY A 31 -27.78 -10.18 -15.91
N ASN A 32 -27.25 -11.39 -16.10
CA ASN A 32 -27.61 -12.55 -15.28
C ASN A 32 -26.91 -12.50 -13.91
N ARG A 33 -27.64 -12.05 -12.89
CA ARG A 33 -27.15 -11.87 -11.52
C ARG A 33 -26.79 -13.18 -10.82
N SER A 34 -27.32 -14.31 -11.27
CA SER A 34 -27.08 -15.63 -10.67
C SER A 34 -25.72 -16.22 -11.07
N LEU A 35 -25.11 -15.73 -12.14
CA LEU A 35 -23.81 -16.21 -12.65
C LEU A 35 -22.75 -15.11 -12.67
N LEU A 36 -22.99 -14.01 -11.92
CA LEU A 36 -22.13 -12.85 -11.89
C LEU A 36 -21.74 -12.51 -10.45
N LEU A 37 -20.47 -12.17 -10.23
CA LEU A 37 -20.01 -11.47 -9.03
C LEU A 37 -19.84 -9.99 -9.37
N ALA A 38 -20.55 -9.12 -8.67
CA ALA A 38 -20.46 -7.70 -8.93
C ALA A 38 -19.16 -7.09 -8.37
N GLN A 39 -18.71 -6.01 -8.98
CA GLN A 39 -17.69 -5.12 -8.44
C GLN A 39 -18.06 -4.70 -7.01
N GLY A 40 -17.08 -4.74 -6.11
CA GLY A 40 -17.24 -4.44 -4.69
C GLY A 40 -17.57 -5.66 -3.83
N THR A 41 -17.82 -6.83 -4.42
CA THR A 41 -17.95 -8.09 -3.66
C THR A 41 -16.69 -8.35 -2.85
N LYS A 42 -16.88 -8.80 -1.61
CA LYS A 42 -15.83 -9.05 -0.63
C LYS A 42 -15.54 -10.54 -0.51
N ILE A 43 -14.30 -10.92 -0.76
CA ILE A 43 -13.82 -12.30 -0.65
C ILE A 43 -12.86 -12.39 0.53
N ASP A 44 -13.30 -13.03 1.60
CA ASP A 44 -12.46 -13.19 2.79
C ASP A 44 -11.52 -14.38 2.62
N CYS A 45 -10.24 -14.13 2.86
CA CYS A 45 -9.16 -15.09 2.67
C CYS A 45 -8.23 -15.11 3.88
N SER A 46 -7.61 -16.27 4.12
CA SER A 46 -6.51 -16.41 5.07
C SER A 46 -5.22 -16.62 4.29
N GLY A 47 -4.20 -15.81 4.56
CA GLY A 47 -2.90 -15.91 3.90
C GLY A 47 -2.18 -17.20 4.27
N ASP A 48 -1.79 -18.02 3.29
CA ASP A 48 -1.08 -19.27 3.57
C ASP A 48 0.42 -19.01 3.80
N THR A 49 0.97 -17.98 3.14
CA THR A 49 2.38 -17.62 3.23
C THR A 49 2.59 -16.32 4.00
N ALA A 50 3.66 -16.28 4.79
CA ALA A 50 4.19 -15.02 5.29
C ALA A 50 4.85 -14.25 4.14
N PHE A 51 4.91 -12.92 4.25
CA PHE A 51 5.66 -12.11 3.29
C PHE A 51 6.46 -11.01 3.98
N ASP A 52 7.55 -10.63 3.32
CA ASP A 52 8.45 -9.55 3.74
C ASP A 52 8.65 -8.60 2.55
N SER A 53 8.32 -7.32 2.73
CA SER A 53 8.41 -6.31 1.69
C SER A 53 9.85 -5.85 1.36
N THR A 54 10.88 -6.51 1.91
CA THR A 54 12.27 -6.38 1.47
C THR A 54 12.43 -6.75 -0.01
N GLN A 55 11.69 -7.75 -0.49
CA GLN A 55 11.75 -8.23 -1.87
C GLN A 55 10.35 -8.41 -2.43
N ALA A 56 10.14 -8.02 -3.69
CA ALA A 56 8.86 -8.22 -4.35
C ALA A 56 8.67 -9.71 -4.64
N GLY A 57 7.44 -10.19 -4.49
CA GLY A 57 7.15 -11.62 -4.60
C GLY A 57 5.67 -11.93 -4.69
N ILE A 58 5.40 -13.24 -4.63
CA ILE A 58 4.05 -13.81 -4.70
C ILE A 58 3.70 -14.36 -3.31
N SER A 59 2.48 -14.13 -2.87
CA SER A 59 1.86 -14.78 -1.71
C SER A 59 0.63 -15.55 -2.14
N THR A 60 0.24 -16.57 -1.37
CA THR A 60 -1.00 -17.32 -1.61
C THR A 60 -1.95 -17.15 -0.44
N CYS A 61 -3.25 -17.26 -0.73
CA CYS A 61 -4.26 -17.30 0.31
C CYS A 61 -5.42 -18.21 -0.07
N THR A 62 -6.00 -18.82 0.96
CA THR A 62 -7.14 -19.71 0.83
C THR A 62 -8.43 -18.97 1.19
N VAL A 63 -9.45 -19.08 0.34
CA VAL A 63 -10.78 -18.49 0.57
C VAL A 63 -11.44 -19.15 1.79
N ALA A 64 -11.82 -18.32 2.78
CA ALA A 64 -12.33 -18.79 4.06
C ALA A 64 -13.81 -19.22 4.01
N ARG A 65 -14.61 -18.60 3.14
CA ARG A 65 -16.06 -18.86 3.02
C ARG A 65 -16.52 -18.86 1.57
N ASN A 66 -17.62 -19.56 1.30
CA ASN A 66 -18.28 -19.54 0.01
C ASN A 66 -18.67 -18.11 -0.38
N VAL A 67 -18.37 -17.72 -1.61
CA VAL A 67 -18.79 -16.45 -2.20
C VAL A 67 -19.93 -16.73 -3.15
N TYR A 68 -21.05 -16.03 -2.91
CA TYR A 68 -22.27 -16.19 -3.66
C TYR A 68 -22.35 -15.16 -4.78
N SER A 69 -23.13 -15.48 -5.80
CA SER A 69 -23.56 -14.60 -6.89
C SER A 69 -24.18 -13.29 -6.39
N ASP A 70 -24.31 -12.31 -7.28
CA ASP A 70 -24.86 -10.98 -6.96
C ASP A 70 -26.30 -11.01 -6.40
N ASP A 71 -27.08 -12.04 -6.75
CA ASP A 71 -28.40 -12.31 -6.17
C ASP A 71 -28.38 -13.21 -4.92
N GLY A 72 -27.23 -13.77 -4.56
CA GLY A 72 -27.03 -14.62 -3.38
C GLY A 72 -27.47 -16.08 -3.53
N HIS A 73 -27.90 -16.52 -4.72
CA HIS A 73 -28.50 -17.84 -4.91
C HIS A 73 -27.49 -18.95 -5.24
N VAL A 74 -26.40 -18.61 -5.93
CA VAL A 74 -25.45 -19.59 -6.47
C VAL A 74 -24.08 -19.35 -5.87
N VAL A 75 -23.40 -20.41 -5.40
CA VAL A 75 -21.99 -20.30 -5.00
C VAL A 75 -21.14 -20.28 -6.26
N LEU A 76 -20.39 -19.19 -6.48
CA LEU A 76 -19.52 -19.04 -7.66
C LEU A 76 -18.05 -19.27 -7.31
N ILE A 77 -17.67 -19.03 -6.05
CA ILE A 77 -16.33 -19.35 -5.53
C ILE A 77 -16.51 -20.12 -4.23
N GLU A 78 -16.07 -21.37 -4.22
CA GLU A 78 -16.18 -22.26 -3.09
C GLU A 78 -15.11 -21.93 -2.03
N ARG A 79 -15.41 -22.19 -0.76
CA ARG A 79 -14.40 -22.19 0.30
C ARG A 79 -13.27 -23.14 -0.06
N GLY A 80 -12.04 -22.79 0.30
CA GLY A 80 -10.86 -23.58 -0.07
C GLY A 80 -10.32 -23.27 -1.46
N SER A 81 -10.96 -22.37 -2.22
CA SER A 81 -10.36 -21.82 -3.44
C SER A 81 -9.03 -21.12 -3.12
N GLN A 82 -8.06 -21.31 -3.99
CA GLN A 82 -6.72 -20.75 -3.85
C GLN A 82 -6.58 -19.46 -4.65
N ILE A 83 -5.99 -18.43 -4.06
CA ILE A 83 -5.78 -17.14 -4.72
C ILE A 83 -4.31 -16.77 -4.69
N ASN A 84 -3.78 -16.44 -5.87
CA ASN A 84 -2.43 -15.91 -6.02
C ASN A 84 -2.45 -14.39 -5.87
N CYS A 85 -1.61 -13.88 -4.98
CA CYS A 85 -1.44 -12.47 -4.70
C CYS A 85 -0.01 -12.02 -5.00
N GLU A 86 0.16 -10.77 -5.41
CA GLU A 86 1.44 -10.16 -5.72
C GLU A 86 1.63 -8.91 -4.86
N TYR A 87 2.82 -8.77 -4.29
CA TYR A 87 3.16 -7.62 -3.46
C TYR A 87 4.49 -7.01 -3.93
N ARG A 88 4.61 -5.70 -3.73
CA ARG A 88 5.79 -4.93 -4.16
C ARG A 88 6.73 -4.70 -2.97
N ALA A 89 8.03 -4.62 -3.30
CA ALA A 89 9.05 -4.14 -2.38
C ALA A 89 9.07 -2.60 -2.34
N ASN A 90 9.93 -2.06 -1.47
CA ASN A 90 10.28 -0.64 -1.38
C ASN A 90 9.10 0.25 -0.96
N LEU A 91 8.70 0.12 0.31
CA LEU A 91 7.73 1.03 0.90
C LEU A 91 8.31 2.44 1.00
N SER A 92 7.45 3.45 0.85
CA SER A 92 7.88 4.84 1.06
C SER A 92 8.06 5.15 2.55
N PRO A 93 8.95 6.08 2.94
CA PRO A 93 9.01 6.56 4.32
C PRO A 93 7.64 7.04 4.81
N GLY A 94 7.25 6.63 6.02
CA GLY A 94 5.93 6.95 6.59
C GLY A 94 4.79 6.06 6.09
N GLN A 95 5.00 5.23 5.05
CA GLN A 95 4.03 4.24 4.62
C GLN A 95 3.98 3.08 5.62
N ARG A 96 2.78 2.81 6.14
CA ARG A 96 2.55 1.77 7.16
C ARG A 96 1.81 0.54 6.65
N ARG A 97 1.52 0.52 5.35
CA ARG A 97 0.65 -0.48 4.72
C ARG A 97 1.16 -0.80 3.33
N VAL A 98 1.14 -2.07 2.97
CA VAL A 98 1.58 -2.55 1.66
C VAL A 98 0.37 -2.76 0.75
N PHE A 99 0.50 -2.36 -0.50
CA PHE A 99 -0.50 -2.68 -1.51
C PHE A 99 -0.24 -4.09 -2.05
N ILE A 100 -1.29 -4.90 -2.11
CA ILE A 100 -1.24 -6.27 -2.58
C ILE A 100 -2.34 -6.43 -3.63
N LEU A 101 -1.94 -6.99 -4.77
CA LEU A 101 -2.82 -7.28 -5.89
C LEU A 101 -3.16 -8.77 -5.85
N SER A 102 -4.43 -9.11 -5.72
CA SER A 102 -4.89 -10.46 -5.98
C SER A 102 -5.02 -10.65 -7.50
N ALA A 103 -4.27 -11.57 -8.09
CA ALA A 103 -4.17 -11.74 -9.54
C ALA A 103 -5.21 -12.75 -10.05
N ARG A 104 -5.24 -13.96 -9.48
CA ARG A 104 -6.04 -15.08 -10.01
C ARG A 104 -6.58 -15.97 -8.89
N ILE A 105 -7.84 -16.38 -9.04
CA ILE A 105 -8.49 -17.42 -8.23
C ILE A 105 -8.47 -18.75 -8.99
N ALA A 106 -8.22 -19.84 -8.27
CA ALA A 106 -8.39 -21.21 -8.73
C ALA A 106 -9.31 -21.96 -7.75
N THR A 107 -10.46 -22.42 -8.23
CA THR A 107 -11.41 -23.19 -7.42
C THR A 107 -10.96 -24.65 -7.28
N PRO A 108 -11.43 -25.37 -6.24
CA PRO A 108 -11.15 -26.80 -6.08
C PRO A 108 -11.61 -27.66 -7.27
N HIS A 109 -12.55 -27.14 -8.06
CA HIS A 109 -13.11 -27.81 -9.25
C HIS A 109 -12.36 -27.47 -10.55
N GLY A 110 -11.26 -26.74 -10.49
CA GLY A 110 -10.42 -26.40 -11.65
C GLY A 110 -10.89 -25.19 -12.44
N VAL A 111 -11.86 -24.42 -11.93
CA VAL A 111 -12.27 -23.15 -12.54
C VAL A 111 -11.26 -22.08 -12.16
N THR A 112 -10.81 -21.29 -13.14
CA THR A 112 -9.86 -20.19 -12.86
C THR A 112 -10.38 -18.88 -13.40
N VAL A 113 -10.20 -17.80 -12.64
CA VAL A 113 -10.63 -16.46 -13.01
C VAL A 113 -9.56 -15.43 -12.61
N GLN A 114 -9.25 -14.52 -13.53
CA GLN A 114 -8.38 -13.37 -13.23
C GLN A 114 -9.23 -12.26 -12.63
N ILE A 115 -8.80 -11.76 -11.47
CA ILE A 115 -9.58 -10.78 -10.70
C ILE A 115 -8.88 -9.42 -10.63
N ASP A 116 -7.55 -9.39 -10.70
CA ASP A 116 -6.71 -8.19 -10.66
C ASP A 116 -7.27 -7.10 -9.73
N SER A 117 -7.49 -7.51 -8.48
CA SER A 117 -8.25 -6.76 -7.49
C SER A 117 -7.38 -6.41 -6.28
N PRO A 118 -7.63 -5.27 -5.63
CA PRO A 118 -6.88 -4.86 -4.45
C PRO A 118 -7.29 -5.66 -3.21
N VAL A 119 -6.30 -5.95 -2.38
CA VAL A 119 -6.51 -6.49 -1.02
C VAL A 119 -6.79 -5.35 -0.05
N ALA A 120 -7.68 -5.61 0.91
CA ALA A 120 -7.95 -4.79 2.08
C ALA A 120 -7.75 -5.63 3.35
N ASP A 121 -7.44 -4.97 4.48
CA ASP A 121 -7.36 -5.64 5.77
C ASP A 121 -8.74 -6.12 6.27
N ALA A 122 -8.78 -6.81 7.41
CA ALA A 122 -10.01 -7.31 8.02
C ALA A 122 -11.06 -6.21 8.33
N LEU A 123 -10.65 -4.94 8.40
CA LEU A 123 -11.56 -3.79 8.58
C LEU A 123 -11.99 -3.15 7.25
N GLY A 124 -11.53 -3.68 6.11
CA GLY A 124 -11.82 -3.15 4.78
C GLY A 124 -11.01 -1.92 4.39
N ARG A 125 -9.92 -1.60 5.11
CA ARG A 125 -9.01 -0.53 4.72
C ARG A 125 -8.04 -1.07 3.65
N MET A 126 -7.80 -0.33 2.57
CA MET A 126 -7.00 -0.82 1.42
C MET A 126 -5.52 -1.10 1.77
N GLY A 127 -4.98 -2.21 1.30
CA GLY A 127 -3.66 -2.73 1.65
C GLY A 127 -3.64 -3.53 2.94
N MET A 128 -2.51 -4.17 3.24
CA MET A 128 -2.29 -4.89 4.49
C MET A 128 -1.36 -4.10 5.42
N ASP A 129 -1.69 -4.09 6.71
CA ASP A 129 -0.76 -3.67 7.76
C ASP A 129 0.16 -4.82 8.18
N GLY A 130 1.10 -4.54 9.07
CA GLY A 130 2.07 -5.52 9.53
C GLY A 130 3.11 -4.90 10.45
N SER A 131 4.11 -5.70 10.83
CA SER A 131 5.25 -5.24 11.63
C SER A 131 6.20 -4.44 10.76
N ILE A 132 6.49 -3.20 11.16
CA ILE A 132 7.31 -2.27 10.37
C ILE A 132 8.70 -2.16 10.99
N ASP A 133 9.71 -2.44 10.18
CA ASP A 133 11.11 -2.19 10.50
C ASP A 133 11.61 -0.95 9.75
N ASN A 134 11.82 0.13 10.49
CA ASN A 134 12.36 1.37 9.93
C ASN A 134 13.88 1.35 9.79
N HIS A 135 14.57 0.29 10.22
CA HIS A 135 16.01 0.16 10.14
C HIS A 135 16.76 1.37 10.72
N TRP A 136 16.26 1.99 11.81
CA TRP A 136 16.84 3.22 12.38
C TRP A 136 18.33 3.09 12.72
N GLY A 137 18.77 1.92 13.18
CA GLY A 137 20.19 1.63 13.43
C GLY A 137 21.03 1.72 12.16
N ALA A 138 20.55 1.18 11.04
CA ALA A 138 21.24 1.29 9.75
C ALA A 138 21.11 2.70 9.13
N ARG A 139 19.97 3.37 9.34
CA ARG A 139 19.70 4.72 8.81
C ARG A 139 20.49 5.83 9.49
N VAL A 140 20.62 5.76 10.81
CA VAL A 140 21.14 6.89 11.61
C VAL A 140 22.29 6.47 12.53
N GLY A 141 22.49 5.16 12.77
CA GLY A 141 23.50 4.68 13.71
C GLY A 141 24.94 5.04 13.33
N ALA A 142 25.31 4.96 12.05
CA ALA A 142 26.65 5.35 11.59
C ALA A 142 26.90 6.85 11.78
N ALA A 143 25.94 7.69 11.39
CA ALA A 143 26.02 9.15 11.58
C ALA A 143 26.06 9.53 13.07
N MET A 144 25.29 8.87 13.92
CA MET A 144 25.33 9.05 15.38
C MET A 144 26.69 8.69 15.98
N MET A 145 27.28 7.54 15.59
CA MET A 145 28.60 7.14 16.08
C MET A 145 29.71 8.11 15.63
N LEU A 146 29.64 8.59 14.40
CA LEU A 146 30.53 9.64 13.89
C LEU A 146 30.36 10.95 14.66
N GLY A 147 29.13 11.39 14.93
CA GLY A 147 28.87 12.58 15.73
C GLY A 147 29.42 12.45 17.16
N LEU A 148 29.14 11.33 17.83
CA LEU A 148 29.63 11.08 19.19
C LEU A 148 31.16 11.02 19.27
N SER A 149 31.83 10.44 18.26
CA SER A 149 33.30 10.43 18.23
C SER A 149 33.90 11.82 18.00
N GLN A 150 33.28 12.66 17.16
CA GLN A 150 33.67 14.06 16.98
C GLN A 150 33.48 14.87 18.26
N ASP A 151 32.34 14.70 18.95
CA ASP A 151 32.06 15.34 20.24
C ASP A 151 33.05 14.91 21.32
N ALA A 152 33.40 13.61 21.39
CA ALA A 152 34.40 13.11 22.33
C ALA A 152 35.79 13.70 22.07
N ILE A 153 36.22 13.81 20.80
CA ILE A 153 37.48 14.47 20.42
C ILE A 153 37.45 15.95 20.78
N GLY A 154 36.36 16.66 20.47
CA GLY A 154 36.19 18.08 20.82
C GLY A 154 36.22 18.33 22.33
N TYR A 155 35.60 17.46 23.11
CA TYR A 155 35.60 17.51 24.58
C TYR A 155 37.01 17.27 25.16
N LEU A 156 37.73 16.26 24.66
CA LEU A 156 39.10 15.97 25.09
C LEU A 156 40.08 17.09 24.72
N ALA A 157 39.94 17.68 23.54
CA ALA A 157 40.74 18.84 23.12
C ALA A 157 40.53 20.06 24.05
N THR A 158 39.32 20.24 24.58
CA THR A 158 38.99 21.34 25.50
C THR A 158 39.53 21.11 26.92
N ARG A 159 39.69 19.85 27.36
CA ARG A 159 40.28 19.50 28.68
C ARG A 159 41.80 19.29 28.66
N GLY A 160 42.38 18.92 27.52
CA GLY A 160 43.83 18.65 27.38
C GLY A 160 44.71 19.91 27.26
N GLY A 161 44.11 21.10 27.10
CA GLY A 161 44.81 22.37 26.91
C GLY A 161 45.23 23.06 28.21
N ASN A 162 46.15 22.47 29.00
CA ASN A 162 46.81 23.16 30.11
C ASN A 162 48.13 23.86 29.68
N GLY A 163 48.16 24.42 28.46
CA GLY A 163 49.35 25.07 27.91
C GLY A 163 49.03 25.91 26.69
N ASN A 164 48.84 27.22 26.90
CA ASN A 164 48.96 28.34 25.96
C ASN A 164 49.04 28.02 24.45
N GLY A 165 47.95 27.49 23.89
CA GLY A 165 47.82 27.21 22.47
C GLY A 165 46.43 26.66 22.17
N THR A 166 45.50 27.53 21.81
CA THR A 166 44.20 27.12 21.30
C THR A 166 44.42 26.38 19.98
N ILE A 167 44.53 25.05 20.02
CA ILE A 167 44.55 24.24 18.80
C ILE A 167 43.11 24.24 18.26
N VAL A 168 42.81 25.24 17.43
CA VAL A 168 41.52 25.40 16.77
C VAL A 168 41.39 24.33 15.68
N TYR A 169 40.80 23.17 16.01
CA TYR A 169 40.45 22.11 15.06
C TYR A 169 39.16 22.43 14.27
N GLN A 170 38.91 23.70 13.91
CA GLN A 170 37.73 24.11 13.12
C GLN A 170 37.63 23.32 11.80
N ASN A 171 38.77 22.98 11.19
CA ASN A 171 38.82 22.23 9.94
C ASN A 171 38.35 20.77 10.11
N THR A 172 38.63 20.13 11.24
CA THR A 172 38.22 18.74 11.51
C THR A 172 36.74 18.65 11.88
N GLN A 173 36.20 19.64 12.60
CA GLN A 173 34.75 19.70 12.89
C GLN A 173 33.92 19.97 11.63
N ALA A 174 34.37 20.87 10.75
CA ALA A 174 33.68 21.11 9.48
C ALA A 174 33.71 19.87 8.57
N GLN A 175 34.88 19.23 8.43
CA GLN A 175 35.03 18.01 7.63
C GLN A 175 34.24 16.81 8.21
N GLY A 176 34.13 16.74 9.53
CA GLY A 176 33.33 15.73 10.23
C GLY A 176 31.82 15.89 10.03
N ASN A 177 31.32 17.13 10.03
CA ASN A 177 29.92 17.43 9.73
C ASN A 177 29.55 17.12 8.28
N ASP A 178 30.43 17.42 7.32
CA ASP A 178 30.24 17.08 5.91
C ASP A 178 30.19 15.56 5.70
N MET A 179 31.05 14.81 6.40
CA MET A 179 31.05 13.34 6.33
C MET A 179 29.80 12.73 6.97
N ALA A 180 29.37 13.25 8.13
CA ALA A 180 28.12 12.80 8.77
C ALA A 180 26.90 13.07 7.89
N THR A 181 26.84 14.23 7.22
CA THR A 181 25.77 14.59 6.29
C THR A 181 25.76 13.66 5.08
N ARG A 182 26.91 13.38 4.47
CA ARG A 182 27.01 12.44 3.34
C ARG A 182 26.62 11.01 3.71
N VAL A 183 27.05 10.53 4.88
CA VAL A 183 26.65 9.21 5.38
C VAL A 183 25.15 9.17 5.60
N LEU A 184 24.58 10.20 6.25
CA LEU A 184 23.14 10.30 6.44
C LEU A 184 22.38 10.34 5.11
N ASP A 185 22.82 11.11 4.13
CA ASP A 185 22.19 11.17 2.80
C ASP A 185 22.19 9.81 2.09
N GLN A 186 23.22 8.99 2.31
CA GLN A 186 23.30 7.64 1.77
C GLN A 186 22.40 6.65 2.54
N THR A 187 22.32 6.77 3.87
CA THR A 187 21.62 5.80 4.73
C THR A 187 20.16 6.14 4.99
N ILE A 188 19.75 7.41 4.88
CA ILE A 188 18.36 7.85 5.09
C ILE A 188 17.40 7.25 4.06
N ASN A 189 17.94 6.87 2.89
CA ASN A 189 17.20 6.28 1.77
C ASN A 189 16.95 4.77 1.92
N ILE A 190 17.47 4.11 2.97
CA ILE A 190 17.16 2.70 3.25
C ILE A 190 15.65 2.58 3.48
N ALA A 191 14.92 1.93 2.58
CA ALA A 191 13.47 1.81 2.67
C ALA A 191 13.03 1.04 3.93
N PRO A 192 11.90 1.42 4.58
CA PRO A 192 11.34 0.62 5.65
C PRO A 192 10.79 -0.69 5.06
N THR A 193 10.75 -1.74 5.88
CA THR A 193 10.18 -3.02 5.46
C THR A 193 8.97 -3.35 6.33
N LEU A 194 8.00 -4.03 5.73
CA LEU A 194 6.80 -4.53 6.39
C LEU A 194 6.82 -6.05 6.29
N ARG A 195 6.69 -6.67 7.46
CA ARG A 195 6.59 -8.12 7.61
C ARG A 195 5.19 -8.46 8.05
N GLN A 196 4.61 -9.46 7.39
CA GLN A 196 3.33 -10.02 7.79
C GLN A 196 3.42 -11.52 7.94
N HIS A 197 2.75 -12.04 8.96
CA HIS A 197 2.72 -13.45 9.28
C HIS A 197 1.72 -14.22 8.41
N GLN A 198 1.99 -15.50 8.22
CA GLN A 198 1.03 -16.46 7.69
C GLN A 198 -0.20 -16.57 8.61
N GLY A 199 -1.32 -16.99 8.05
CA GLY A 199 -2.62 -17.11 8.72
C GLY A 199 -3.35 -15.78 8.89
N THR A 200 -2.77 -14.66 8.46
CA THR A 200 -3.43 -13.35 8.51
C THR A 200 -4.69 -13.36 7.66
N GLU A 201 -5.82 -12.98 8.26
CA GLU A 201 -7.08 -12.79 7.55
C GLU A 201 -7.14 -11.41 6.89
N PHE A 202 -7.57 -11.40 5.63
CA PHE A 202 -7.77 -10.20 4.85
C PHE A 202 -8.90 -10.38 3.85
N THR A 203 -9.38 -9.28 3.30
CA THR A 203 -10.51 -9.27 2.37
C THR A 203 -10.06 -8.74 1.02
N ILE A 204 -10.33 -9.47 -0.04
CA ILE A 204 -10.17 -8.99 -1.40
C ILE A 204 -11.46 -8.27 -1.79
N VAL A 205 -11.34 -7.06 -2.34
CA VAL A 205 -12.49 -6.29 -2.84
C VAL A 205 -12.44 -6.31 -4.35
N LEU A 206 -13.44 -6.94 -4.99
CA LEU A 206 -13.47 -7.04 -6.43
C LEU A 206 -13.51 -5.66 -7.10
N ALA A 207 -12.56 -5.41 -7.99
CA ALA A 207 -12.47 -4.16 -8.74
C ALA A 207 -13.28 -4.17 -10.05
N ARG A 208 -13.89 -5.30 -10.40
CA ARG A 208 -14.64 -5.52 -11.65
C ARG A 208 -15.68 -6.62 -11.47
N ASP A 209 -16.66 -6.64 -12.37
CA ASP A 209 -17.62 -7.73 -12.45
C ASP A 209 -16.94 -9.00 -13.00
N LEU A 210 -17.26 -10.15 -12.43
CA LEU A 210 -16.79 -11.45 -12.89
C LEU A 210 -17.97 -12.27 -13.38
N ASP A 211 -17.95 -12.66 -14.65
CA ASP A 211 -18.99 -13.46 -15.28
C ASP A 211 -18.56 -14.93 -15.36
N PHE A 212 -19.37 -15.81 -14.78
CA PHE A 212 -19.17 -17.26 -14.75
C PHE A 212 -20.10 -18.01 -15.71
N SER A 213 -20.88 -17.31 -16.53
CA SER A 213 -21.84 -17.90 -17.48
C SER A 213 -21.21 -18.84 -18.51
N SER A 214 -19.91 -18.70 -18.78
CA SER A 214 -19.17 -19.59 -19.68
C SER A 214 -18.77 -20.92 -19.06
N VAL A 215 -18.84 -21.05 -17.73
CA VAL A 215 -18.35 -22.22 -16.99
C VAL A 215 -19.46 -22.92 -16.21
N TYR A 216 -20.35 -22.15 -15.59
CA TYR A 216 -21.48 -22.69 -14.84
C TYR A 216 -22.80 -22.52 -15.61
N ALA A 217 -23.66 -23.52 -15.49
CA ALA A 217 -25.03 -23.49 -15.98
C ALA A 217 -25.99 -23.90 -14.85
N LEU A 218 -27.19 -23.34 -14.87
CA LEU A 218 -28.23 -23.67 -13.89
C LEU A 218 -29.16 -24.71 -14.49
N GLU A 219 -29.38 -25.80 -13.76
CA GLU A 219 -30.27 -26.88 -14.16
C GLU A 219 -31.33 -27.10 -13.09
N PRO A 220 -32.62 -27.26 -13.44
CA PRO A 220 -33.67 -27.47 -12.47
C PRO A 220 -33.47 -28.81 -11.75
N GLU A 221 -33.59 -28.77 -10.43
CA GLU A 221 -33.46 -29.94 -9.56
C GLU A 221 -34.62 -30.91 -9.84
N GLY A 222 -34.34 -32.01 -10.57
CA GLY A 222 -35.35 -33.02 -10.94
C GLY A 222 -35.23 -33.61 -12.35
N VAL A 223 -34.31 -33.12 -13.18
CA VAL A 223 -34.03 -33.68 -14.51
C VAL A 223 -32.79 -34.59 -14.43
N ARG A 224 -32.92 -35.78 -13.84
CA ARG A 224 -31.94 -36.88 -13.94
C ARG A 224 -32.65 -38.22 -14.03
#